data_AF-A0A0C3MT91-F1
#
_entry.id   AF-A0A0C3MT91-F1
#
_cell.length_a   1.000
_cell.length_b   1.000
_cell.length_c   1.000
_cell.angle_alpha   90.00
_cell.angle_beta   90.00
_cell.angle_gamma   90.00
#
_symmetry.space_group_name_H-M   'P 1'
#
loop_
_entity.id
_entity.type
_entity.pdbx_description
1 polymer ?
#
loop_
_entity_poly.entity_id
_entity_poly.type
_entity_poly.pdbx_seq_one_letter_code
_entity_poly.pdbx_strand_id
1 'polypeptide(L)'
;MRISIVRALLFFLLSISPAILLAQQVTTCANPSGHAYFAHMGVLEKADSEWKIDTVPKGAFTLRKHGRDDFDIIFVDSTERNHSTADDGAKVFPLRRSETEAAFLVHFHDAGESQIFSFFKDKNGEARFSILVSKGGPSIYKSSVMVGDCTPIDFKLINEGDSH
;
A
#
# COMPACT_ATOMS: atom_id res chain seq x y z
N MET A 1 -48.08 22.53 -25.45
CA MET A 1 -47.11 22.89 -24.40
C MET A 1 -46.96 21.75 -23.37
N ARG A 2 -46.47 20.57 -23.76
CA ARG A 2 -46.22 19.43 -22.85
C ARG A 2 -44.95 18.62 -23.22
N ILE A 3 -44.49 18.72 -24.47
CA ILE A 3 -43.30 18.02 -24.99
C ILE A 3 -41.97 18.65 -24.51
N SER A 4 -41.96 19.93 -24.08
CA SER A 4 -40.73 20.63 -23.64
C SER A 4 -40.19 20.19 -22.27
N ILE A 5 -41.06 19.73 -21.36
CA ILE A 5 -40.65 19.41 -19.98
C ILE A 5 -39.95 18.04 -19.91
N VAL A 6 -40.42 17.05 -20.68
CA VAL A 6 -39.83 15.71 -20.72
C VAL A 6 -38.43 15.72 -21.37
N ARG A 7 -38.22 16.59 -22.36
CA ARG A 7 -36.90 16.78 -23.01
C ARG A 7 -35.90 17.49 -22.10
N ALA A 8 -36.37 18.44 -21.28
CA ALA A 8 -35.53 19.12 -20.28
C ALA A 8 -35.13 18.18 -19.13
N LEU A 9 -36.03 17.30 -18.68
CA LEU A 9 -35.71 16.29 -17.66
C LEU A 9 -34.68 15.25 -18.16
N LEU A 10 -34.76 14.81 -19.43
CA LEU A 10 -33.78 13.88 -19.98
C LEU A 10 -32.37 14.51 -20.12
N PHE A 11 -32.30 15.82 -20.41
CA PHE A 11 -31.02 16.54 -20.45
C PHE A 11 -30.42 16.76 -19.07
N PHE A 12 -31.24 16.97 -18.04
CA PHE A 12 -30.78 17.16 -16.66
C PHE A 12 -30.24 15.87 -16.02
N LEU A 13 -30.79 14.71 -16.40
CA LEU A 13 -30.31 13.40 -15.94
C LEU A 13 -28.95 12.98 -16.54
N LEU A 14 -28.56 13.50 -17.71
CA LEU A 14 -27.24 13.22 -18.31
C LEU A 14 -26.10 14.09 -17.75
N SER A 15 -26.43 15.21 -17.10
CA SER A 15 -25.44 16.14 -16.54
C SER A 15 -24.92 15.75 -15.14
N ILE A 16 -25.48 14.69 -14.54
CA ILE A 16 -25.03 14.14 -13.26
C ILE A 16 -24.22 12.87 -13.54
N SER A 17 -23.17 12.98 -14.36
CA SER A 17 -22.13 11.95 -14.36
C SER A 17 -21.31 12.16 -13.08
N PRO A 18 -21.43 11.31 -12.04
CA PRO A 18 -20.48 11.36 -10.94
C PRO A 18 -19.10 11.20 -11.55
N ALA A 19 -18.20 12.15 -11.27
CA ALA A 19 -16.80 11.96 -11.58
C ALA A 19 -16.37 10.72 -10.81
N ILE A 20 -16.25 9.59 -11.51
CA ILE A 20 -15.76 8.35 -10.93
C ILE A 20 -14.30 8.67 -10.60
N LEU A 21 -14.03 8.91 -9.31
CA LEU A 21 -12.68 8.92 -8.75
C LEU A 21 -12.13 7.50 -8.92
N LEU A 22 -11.59 7.23 -10.10
CA LEU A 22 -10.86 6.00 -10.34
C LEU A 22 -9.59 6.10 -9.52
N ALA A 23 -9.37 5.11 -8.66
CA ALA A 23 -8.13 5.05 -7.90
C ALA A 23 -6.95 4.99 -8.88
N GLN A 24 -6.01 5.91 -8.69
CA GLN A 24 -4.85 6.05 -9.55
C GLN A 24 -3.72 5.17 -9.00
N GLN A 25 -3.14 4.36 -9.88
CA GLN A 25 -1.98 3.55 -9.54
C GLN A 25 -0.73 4.44 -9.50
N VAL A 26 -0.04 4.45 -8.36
CA VAL A 26 1.19 5.22 -8.15
C VAL A 26 2.42 4.44 -8.62
N THR A 27 2.49 3.16 -8.23
CA THR A 27 3.57 2.23 -8.61
C THR A 27 3.18 0.80 -8.26
N THR A 28 3.84 -0.17 -8.87
CA THR A 28 3.88 -1.58 -8.44
C THR A 28 5.31 -1.98 -8.15
N CYS A 29 5.53 -2.60 -7.00
CA CYS A 29 6.83 -3.08 -6.56
C CYS A 29 6.81 -4.59 -6.33
N ALA A 30 7.93 -5.26 -6.59
CA ALA A 30 8.01 -6.70 -6.60
C ALA A 30 9.35 -7.21 -6.05
N ASN A 31 9.40 -8.53 -5.86
CA ASN A 31 10.59 -9.27 -5.42
C ASN A 31 11.19 -8.76 -4.10
N PRO A 32 10.39 -8.51 -3.04
CA PRO A 32 10.94 -8.12 -1.75
C PRO A 32 11.83 -9.24 -1.18
N SER A 33 13.02 -8.87 -0.74
CA SER A 33 13.93 -9.77 -0.04
C SER A 33 14.69 -9.02 1.05
N GLY A 34 14.97 -9.72 2.16
CA GLY A 34 15.72 -9.16 3.26
C GLY A 34 15.83 -10.13 4.42
N HIS A 35 15.76 -9.60 5.65
CA HIS A 35 15.95 -10.39 6.86
C HIS A 35 14.80 -10.17 7.84
N ALA A 36 14.45 -11.24 8.54
CA ALA A 36 13.52 -11.24 9.65
C ALA A 36 14.18 -11.80 10.91
N TYR A 37 13.87 -11.20 12.05
CA TYR A 37 14.09 -11.80 13.34
C TYR A 37 12.77 -12.37 13.86
N PHE A 38 12.82 -13.64 14.28
CA PHE A 38 11.72 -14.34 14.93
C PHE A 38 11.99 -14.40 16.43
N ALA A 39 11.11 -13.81 17.23
CA ALA A 39 11.31 -13.74 18.67
C ALA A 39 10.86 -15.03 19.36
N HIS A 40 11.54 -15.40 20.46
CA HIS A 40 11.16 -16.51 21.33
C HIS A 40 9.93 -16.15 22.17
N MET A 41 8.78 -16.12 21.51
CA MET A 41 7.50 -15.67 22.04
C MET A 41 6.33 -16.36 21.31
N GLY A 42 5.17 -16.40 21.97
CA GLY A 42 3.96 -16.97 21.39
C GLY A 42 4.10 -18.47 21.13
N VAL A 43 3.96 -18.86 19.87
CA VAL A 43 4.03 -20.26 19.41
C VAL A 43 5.42 -20.71 18.99
N LEU A 44 6.42 -19.82 19.03
CA LEU A 44 7.78 -20.14 18.60
C LEU A 44 8.62 -20.68 19.75
N GLU A 45 9.30 -21.79 19.48
CA GLU A 45 10.31 -22.36 20.36
C GLU A 45 11.66 -21.64 20.21
N LYS A 46 12.54 -21.79 21.20
CA LYS A 46 13.87 -21.18 21.19
C LYS A 46 14.69 -21.57 19.96
N ALA A 47 14.52 -22.80 19.48
CA ALA A 47 15.23 -23.30 18.30
C ALA A 47 14.82 -22.57 17.00
N ASP A 48 13.61 -22.02 16.95
CA ASP A 48 13.07 -21.31 15.78
C ASP A 48 13.25 -19.78 15.87
N SER A 49 13.84 -19.30 16.98
CA SER A 49 13.94 -17.89 17.34
C SER A 49 15.27 -17.29 16.93
N GLU A 50 15.40 -16.97 15.65
CA GLU A 50 16.66 -16.57 15.04
C GLU A 50 16.46 -15.55 13.91
N TRP A 51 17.57 -15.08 13.36
CA TRP A 51 17.58 -14.31 12.12
C TRP A 51 17.48 -15.24 10.91
N LYS A 52 16.52 -14.97 10.02
CA LYS A 52 16.32 -15.73 8.78
C LYS A 52 16.19 -14.78 7.59
N ILE A 53 16.44 -15.31 6.40
CA ILE A 53 16.08 -14.62 5.15
C ILE A 53 14.55 -14.57 5.06
N ASP A 54 14.01 -13.38 4.80
CA ASP A 54 12.58 -13.14 4.58
C ASP A 54 12.37 -12.73 3.12
N THR A 55 11.38 -13.34 2.49
CA THR A 55 11.01 -13.05 1.10
C THR A 55 9.51 -13.17 0.95
N VAL A 56 8.96 -12.47 -0.03
CA VAL A 56 7.60 -12.73 -0.52
C VAL A 56 7.73 -13.16 -1.99
N PRO A 57 7.95 -14.46 -2.26
CA PRO A 57 8.11 -14.95 -3.63
C PRO A 57 6.87 -14.64 -4.46
N LYS A 58 7.06 -14.07 -5.65
CA LYS A 58 5.98 -13.54 -6.51
C LYS A 58 5.11 -12.45 -5.86
N GLY A 59 5.48 -11.99 -4.66
CA GLY A 59 4.81 -10.89 -3.98
C GLY A 59 4.98 -9.61 -4.80
N ALA A 60 3.85 -8.95 -5.03
CA ALA A 60 3.80 -7.63 -5.62
C ALA A 60 2.98 -6.72 -4.70
N PHE A 61 3.40 -5.47 -4.54
CA PHE A 61 2.72 -4.44 -3.78
C PHE A 61 2.44 -3.26 -4.70
N THR A 62 1.18 -2.86 -4.81
CA THR A 62 0.75 -1.73 -5.64
C THR A 62 0.22 -0.63 -4.76
N LEU A 63 0.89 0.52 -4.75
CA LEU A 63 0.40 1.71 -4.07
C LEU A 63 -0.65 2.39 -4.96
N ARG A 64 -1.82 2.67 -4.39
CA ARG A 64 -2.93 3.36 -5.05
C ARG A 64 -3.33 4.59 -4.25
N LYS A 65 -3.82 5.61 -4.97
CA LYS A 65 -4.40 6.83 -4.40
C LYS A 65 -5.86 6.93 -4.83
N HIS A 66 -6.75 7.11 -3.86
CA HIS A 66 -8.20 7.24 -4.04
C HIS A 66 -8.69 8.68 -3.87
N GLY A 67 -7.92 9.54 -3.21
CA GLY A 67 -8.21 10.94 -2.93
C GLY A 67 -6.99 11.64 -2.35
N ARG A 68 -7.15 12.85 -1.79
CA ARG A 68 -6.01 13.69 -1.34
C ARG A 68 -5.02 12.95 -0.42
N ASP A 69 -5.54 12.29 0.61
CA ASP A 69 -4.76 11.54 1.60
C ASP A 69 -5.32 10.13 1.81
N ASP A 70 -6.02 9.62 0.81
CA ASP A 70 -6.62 8.29 0.83
C ASP A 70 -5.78 7.37 -0.05
N PHE A 71 -5.09 6.45 0.62
CA PHE A 71 -4.12 5.54 0.02
C PHE A 71 -4.46 4.11 0.38
N ASP A 72 -4.10 3.20 -0.51
CA ASP A 72 -4.21 1.77 -0.29
C ASP A 72 -2.98 1.07 -0.86
N ILE A 73 -2.62 -0.06 -0.27
CA ILE A 73 -1.62 -0.97 -0.78
C ILE A 73 -2.32 -2.26 -1.16
N ILE A 74 -2.30 -2.59 -2.44
CA ILE A 74 -2.77 -3.88 -2.94
C ILE A 74 -1.59 -4.85 -2.92
N PHE A 75 -1.74 -6.02 -2.31
CA PHE A 75 -0.69 -7.04 -2.33
C PHE A 75 -1.17 -8.36 -2.92
N VAL A 76 -0.25 -9.06 -3.59
CA VAL A 76 -0.45 -10.44 -4.04
C VAL A 76 0.22 -11.37 -3.06
N ASP A 77 -0.55 -12.28 -2.48
CA ASP A 77 -0.04 -13.28 -1.53
C ASP A 77 0.37 -14.59 -2.22
N SER A 78 0.80 -15.57 -1.43
CA SER A 78 1.18 -16.90 -1.95
C SER A 78 0.02 -17.68 -2.60
N THR A 79 -1.22 -17.25 -2.41
CA THR A 79 -2.42 -17.83 -3.04
C THR A 79 -2.76 -17.17 -4.38
N GLU A 80 -1.92 -16.22 -4.83
CA GLU A 80 -2.07 -15.45 -6.07
C GLU A 80 -3.37 -14.62 -6.10
N ARG A 81 -3.90 -14.28 -4.91
CA ARG A 81 -5.06 -13.40 -4.76
C ARG A 81 -4.59 -11.97 -4.51
N ASN A 82 -5.34 -11.02 -5.05
CA ASN A 82 -5.16 -9.60 -4.74
C ASN A 82 -5.88 -9.29 -3.43
N HIS A 83 -5.15 -8.68 -2.51
CA HIS A 83 -5.64 -8.20 -1.22
C HIS A 83 -5.51 -6.68 -1.16
N SER A 84 -6.56 -6.00 -0.71
CA SER A 84 -6.48 -4.57 -0.38
C SER A 84 -6.23 -4.44 1.11
N THR A 85 -5.17 -3.72 1.50
CA THR A 85 -4.91 -3.47 2.92
C THR A 85 -6.09 -2.73 3.57
N ALA A 86 -6.73 -1.80 2.85
CA ALA A 86 -7.92 -1.10 3.34
C ALA A 86 -9.14 -2.02 3.51
N ASP A 87 -9.43 -2.89 2.54
CA ASP A 87 -10.53 -3.86 2.63
C ASP A 87 -10.28 -4.92 3.71
N ASP A 88 -9.02 -5.28 3.94
CA ASP A 88 -8.58 -6.16 5.02
C ASP A 88 -8.53 -5.46 6.40
N GLY A 89 -9.03 -4.22 6.50
CA GLY A 89 -9.23 -3.49 7.76
C GLY A 89 -8.03 -2.70 8.24
N ALA A 90 -6.98 -2.54 7.43
CA ALA A 90 -5.88 -1.65 7.74
C ALA A 90 -6.22 -0.18 7.47
N LYS A 91 -5.50 0.71 8.14
CA LYS A 91 -5.43 2.12 7.76
C LYS A 91 -4.04 2.43 7.21
N VAL A 92 -3.99 3.19 6.12
CA VAL A 92 -2.75 3.64 5.48
C VAL A 92 -2.55 5.11 5.78
N PHE A 93 -1.50 5.44 6.53
CA PHE A 93 -1.16 6.79 6.94
C PHE A 93 0.08 7.28 6.21
N PRO A 94 0.04 8.40 5.47
CA PRO A 94 1.26 9.02 4.97
C PRO A 94 2.11 9.51 6.15
N LEU A 95 3.41 9.20 6.12
CA LEU A 95 4.37 9.60 7.16
C LEU A 95 5.26 10.75 6.70
N ARG A 96 5.83 10.62 5.50
CA ARG A 96 6.66 11.64 4.85
C ARG A 96 6.50 11.53 3.34
N ARG A 97 6.64 12.67 2.66
CA ARG A 97 6.43 12.81 1.22
C ARG A 97 7.36 13.90 0.69
N SER A 98 7.95 13.66 -0.48
CA SER A 98 8.78 14.61 -1.22
C SER A 98 8.74 14.30 -2.72
N GLU A 99 9.52 15.02 -3.53
CA GLU A 99 9.60 14.77 -4.97
C GLU A 99 10.29 13.44 -5.35
N THR A 100 11.01 12.81 -4.42
CA THR A 100 11.82 11.61 -4.70
C THR A 100 11.66 10.48 -3.68
N GLU A 101 10.94 10.70 -2.58
CA GLU A 101 10.61 9.66 -1.62
C GLU A 101 9.24 9.88 -0.96
N ALA A 102 8.63 8.79 -0.51
CA ALA A 102 7.45 8.81 0.33
C ALA A 102 7.44 7.58 1.26
N ALA A 103 6.86 7.71 2.44
CA ALA A 103 6.65 6.58 3.33
C ALA A 103 5.23 6.56 3.90
N PHE A 104 4.72 5.36 4.12
CA PHE A 104 3.37 5.09 4.59
C PHE A 104 3.40 4.05 5.71
N LEU A 105 2.64 4.30 6.79
CA LEU A 105 2.36 3.32 7.82
C LEU A 105 1.05 2.61 7.45
N VAL A 106 1.11 1.31 7.26
CA VAL A 106 -0.06 0.43 7.20
C VAL A 106 -0.25 -0.19 8.58
N HIS A 107 -1.38 0.07 9.22
CA HIS A 107 -1.66 -0.44 10.56
C HIS A 107 -2.93 -1.29 10.55
N PHE A 108 -2.79 -2.57 10.87
CA PHE A 108 -3.90 -3.50 11.05
C PHE A 108 -4.29 -3.55 12.53
N HIS A 109 -5.34 -2.82 12.90
CA HIS A 109 -5.73 -2.63 14.30
C HIS A 109 -5.96 -3.95 15.05
N ASP A 110 -6.62 -4.92 14.40
CA ASP A 110 -7.05 -6.17 15.05
C ASP A 110 -6.11 -7.35 14.77
N ALA A 111 -5.18 -7.22 13.80
CA ALA A 111 -4.28 -8.30 13.41
C ALA A 111 -2.93 -8.29 14.14
N GLY A 112 -2.66 -7.26 14.95
CA GLY A 112 -1.38 -7.13 15.67
C GLY A 112 -0.19 -6.91 14.73
N GLU A 113 -0.42 -6.33 13.56
CA GLU A 113 0.59 -6.12 12.53
C GLU A 113 0.64 -4.65 12.10
N SER A 114 1.85 -4.14 11.95
CA SER A 114 2.12 -2.81 11.39
C SER A 114 3.26 -2.90 10.41
N GLN A 115 3.10 -2.21 9.28
CA GLN A 115 4.09 -2.19 8.22
C GLN A 115 4.43 -0.75 7.86
N ILE A 116 5.70 -0.47 7.57
CA ILE A 116 6.11 0.80 7.00
C ILE A 116 6.65 0.54 5.61
N PHE A 117 5.95 1.06 4.61
CA PHE A 117 6.41 1.07 3.23
C PHE A 117 7.15 2.38 2.96
N SER A 118 8.35 2.30 2.41
CA SER A 118 9.09 3.46 1.91
C SER A 118 9.32 3.27 0.42
N PHE A 119 8.90 4.23 -0.40
CA PHE A 119 9.08 4.27 -1.84
C PHE A 119 10.05 5.39 -2.17
N PHE A 120 11.09 5.13 -2.96
CA PHE A 120 12.13 6.12 -3.21
C PHE A 120 12.82 5.91 -4.55
N LYS A 121 13.44 6.97 -5.07
CA LYS A 121 14.46 6.87 -6.12
C LYS A 121 15.83 6.72 -5.47
N ASP A 122 16.60 5.73 -5.89
CA ASP A 122 17.97 5.58 -5.44
C ASP A 122 18.91 6.61 -6.12
N LYS A 123 20.21 6.54 -5.83
CA LYS A 123 21.20 7.45 -6.41
C LYS A 123 21.40 7.29 -7.92
N ASN A 124 21.00 6.15 -8.48
CA ASN A 124 21.04 5.87 -9.91
C ASN A 124 19.74 6.30 -10.61
N GLY A 125 18.74 6.76 -9.84
CA GLY A 125 17.42 7.13 -10.35
C GLY A 125 16.46 5.94 -10.47
N GLU A 126 16.84 4.77 -9.99
CA GLU A 126 16.00 3.56 -10.01
C GLU A 126 14.92 3.66 -8.96
N ALA A 127 13.70 3.26 -9.33
CA ALA A 127 12.56 3.22 -8.42
C ALA A 127 12.65 1.97 -7.54
N ARG A 128 12.70 2.18 -6.22
CA ARG A 128 12.89 1.12 -5.22
C ARG A 128 11.86 1.27 -4.11
N PHE A 129 11.68 0.20 -3.35
CA PHE A 129 10.98 0.28 -2.07
C PHE A 129 11.67 -0.52 -0.98
N SER A 130 11.32 -0.19 0.25
CA SER A 130 11.52 -1.04 1.41
C SER A 130 10.21 -1.22 2.17
N ILE A 131 10.10 -2.35 2.84
CA ILE A 131 9.02 -2.66 3.76
C ILE A 131 9.65 -3.08 5.08
N LEU A 132 9.26 -2.41 6.16
CA LEU A 132 9.47 -2.86 7.53
C LEU A 132 8.19 -3.51 8.01
N VAL A 133 8.25 -4.74 8.52
CA VAL A 133 7.10 -5.44 9.10
C VAL A 133 7.35 -5.62 10.60
N SER A 134 6.38 -5.21 11.41
CA SER A 134 6.30 -5.54 12.83
C SER A 134 5.03 -6.33 13.06
N LYS A 135 5.17 -7.61 13.37
CA LYS A 135 4.06 -8.54 13.62
C LYS A 135 4.17 -9.08 15.03
N GLY A 136 3.07 -8.99 15.77
CA GLY A 136 2.91 -9.56 17.10
C GLY A 136 1.52 -10.20 17.27
N GLY A 137 0.99 -10.13 18.49
CA GLY A 137 -0.32 -10.72 18.83
C GLY A 137 -0.22 -12.21 19.20
N PRO A 138 -1.33 -12.98 19.15
CA PRO A 138 -1.34 -14.40 19.56
C PRO A 138 -0.57 -15.34 18.61
N SER A 139 0.18 -14.80 17.65
CA SER A 139 0.81 -15.52 16.54
C SER A 139 2.35 -15.45 16.62
N ILE A 140 3.00 -15.56 15.46
CA ILE A 140 4.45 -15.50 15.27
C ILE A 140 4.91 -14.04 15.44
N TYR A 141 5.71 -13.79 16.46
CA TYR A 141 6.38 -12.51 16.67
C TYR A 141 7.54 -12.36 15.68
N LYS A 142 7.40 -11.40 14.76
CA LYS A 142 8.35 -11.17 13.66
C LYS A 142 8.63 -9.68 13.49
N SER A 143 9.91 -9.36 13.37
CA SER A 143 10.36 -8.06 12.88
C SER A 143 11.17 -8.26 11.62
N SER A 144 10.80 -7.66 10.49
CA SER A 144 11.53 -7.81 9.24
C SER A 144 11.72 -6.52 8.48
N VAL A 145 12.78 -6.49 7.66
CA VAL A 145 13.04 -5.43 6.69
C VAL A 145 13.38 -6.09 5.37
N MET A 146 12.65 -5.73 4.33
CA MET A 146 12.88 -6.20 2.96
C MET A 146 12.99 -5.01 2.01
N VAL A 147 13.70 -5.21 0.91
CA VAL A 147 13.83 -4.25 -0.19
C VAL A 147 13.48 -4.93 -1.50
N GLY A 148 13.01 -4.14 -2.47
CA GLY A 148 12.77 -4.64 -3.82
C GLY A 148 12.70 -3.52 -4.84
N ASP A 149 12.26 -3.89 -6.04
CA ASP A 149 12.23 -3.03 -7.22
C ASP A 149 10.81 -2.54 -7.47
N CYS A 150 10.68 -1.33 -8.01
CA CYS A 150 9.41 -0.77 -8.41
C CYS A 150 9.40 -0.40 -9.89
N THR A 151 8.20 -0.42 -10.48
CA THR A 151 7.92 0.38 -11.67
C THR A 151 8.16 1.87 -11.38
N PRO A 152 8.30 2.74 -12.39
CA PRO A 152 8.41 4.18 -12.16
C PRO A 152 7.34 4.69 -11.17
N ILE A 153 7.78 5.44 -10.16
CA ILE A 153 6.90 5.96 -9.10
C ILE A 153 6.43 7.36 -9.49
N ASP A 154 5.12 7.56 -9.52
CA ASP A 154 4.52 8.89 -9.69
C ASP A 154 4.45 9.64 -8.35
N PHE A 155 5.55 10.29 -7.98
CA PHE A 155 5.59 11.14 -6.77
C PHE A 155 4.71 12.37 -6.87
N LYS A 156 4.38 12.85 -8.07
CA LYS A 156 3.46 13.98 -8.21
C LYS A 156 2.09 13.58 -7.71
N LEU A 157 1.61 12.41 -8.15
CA LEU A 157 0.36 11.84 -7.69
C LEU A 157 0.33 11.67 -6.17
N ILE A 158 1.42 11.19 -5.54
CA ILE A 158 1.51 11.09 -4.08
C ILE A 158 1.32 12.46 -3.40
N ASN A 159 1.96 13.50 -3.93
CA ASN A 159 2.00 14.84 -3.34
C ASN A 159 0.81 15.74 -3.72
N GLU A 160 -0.06 15.29 -4.63
CA GLU A 160 -1.24 16.06 -5.02
C GLU A 160 -2.10 16.45 -3.81
N GLY A 161 -2.28 17.76 -3.63
CA GLY A 161 -3.08 18.35 -2.56
C GLY A 161 -2.32 18.69 -1.27
N ASP A 162 -1.01 18.43 -1.19
CA ASP A 162 -0.13 19.08 -0.21
C ASP A 162 0.14 20.52 -0.68
N SER A 163 -0.46 21.50 0.01
CA SER A 163 -0.08 22.91 -0.14
C SER A 163 1.13 23.17 0.74
N HIS A 164 2.31 23.36 0.14
CA HIS A 164 3.45 23.97 0.80
C HIS A 164 3.17 25.42 1.19
#